data_AF-A0A353PVP9-F1
#
_entry.id   AF-A0A353PVP9-F1
#
_cell.length_a   1.000
_cell.length_b   1.000
_cell.length_c   1.000
_cell.angle_alpha   90.00
_cell.angle_beta   90.00
_cell.angle_gamma   90.00
#
_symmetry.space_group_name_H-M   'P 1'
#
loop_
_entity.id
_entity.type
_entity.pdbx_description
1 polymer ?
#
loop_
_entity_poly.entity_id
_entity_poly.type
_entity_poly.pdbx_seq_one_letter_code
_entity_poly.pdbx_strand_id
1 'polypeptide(L)' 'VKDLPGVRYHIIRGAKDTLGVTDRKQGRSRYGAKKPKA' A
#
# COMPACT_ATOMS: atom_id res chain seq x y z
N VAL A 1 12.49 1.98 4.52
CA VAL A 1 13.22 0.99 3.71
C VAL A 1 14.64 0.94 4.25
N LYS A 2 15.14 -0.23 4.62
CA LYS A 2 16.49 -0.36 5.20
C LYS A 2 17.57 -0.46 4.13
N ASP A 3 17.17 -0.77 2.90
CA ASP A 3 18.08 -1.13 1.80
C ASP A 3 18.61 0.09 1.03
N LEU A 4 18.03 1.28 1.23
CA LEU A 4 18.38 2.49 0.48
C LEU A 4 18.78 3.63 1.43
N PRO A 5 20.04 4.10 1.39
CA PRO A 5 20.45 5.27 2.15
C PRO A 5 19.74 6.52 1.60
N GLY A 6 19.13 7.30 2.51
CA GLY A 6 18.41 8.53 2.18
C GLY A 6 16.87 8.40 2.10
N VAL A 7 16.32 7.19 2.00
CA VAL A 7 14.86 6.99 1.97
C VAL A 7 14.28 6.87 3.39
N ARG A 8 13.74 7.97 3.90
CA ARG A 8 13.22 8.07 5.27
C ARG A 8 11.70 7.84 5.40
N TYR A 9 10.96 7.96 4.31
CA TYR A 9 9.49 7.93 4.33
C TYR A 9 8.92 6.89 3.37
N HIS A 10 7.70 6.46 3.65
CA HIS A 10 6.91 5.60 2.77
C HIS A 10 5.63 6.32 2.39
N ILE A 11 5.21 6.16 1.14
CA ILE A 11 3.93 6.68 0.67
C ILE A 11 2.84 5.67 1.06
N ILE A 12 1.75 6.17 1.63
CA ILE A 12 0.56 5.36 1.93
C ILE A 12 -0.15 5.06 0.61
N ARG A 13 -0.31 3.78 0.28
CA ARG A 13 -1.01 3.34 -0.93
C ARG A 13 -2.52 3.44 -0.75
N GLY A 14 -3.24 3.88 -1.78
CA GLY A 14 -4.69 4.08 -1.72
C GLY A 14 -5.10 5.40 -1.06
N ALA A 15 -4.15 6.33 -0.87
CA ALA A 15 -4.40 7.68 -0.37
C ALA A 15 -4.13 8.72 -1.47
N LYS A 16 -5.00 9.76 -1.54
CA LYS A 16 -5.00 10.78 -2.60
C LYS A 16 -5.00 10.12 -3.99
N ASP A 17 -4.05 10.47 -4.84
CA ASP A 17 -3.97 10.02 -6.23
C ASP A 17 -3.32 8.63 -6.38
N THR A 18 -2.82 8.04 -5.28
CA THR A 18 -2.12 6.75 -5.36
C THR A 18 -3.10 5.58 -5.32
N LEU A 19 -3.01 4.70 -6.32
CA LEU A 19 -3.82 3.50 -6.38
C LEU A 19 -3.35 2.43 -5.37
N GLY A 20 -4.32 1.74 -4.79
CA GLY A 20 -4.10 0.56 -3.97
C GLY A 20 -3.63 -0.65 -4.79
N VAL A 21 -3.12 -1.67 -4.13
CA VAL A 21 -2.66 -2.90 -4.78
C VAL A 21 -3.86 -3.81 -5.07
N THR A 22 -3.99 -4.28 -6.32
CA THR A 22 -5.04 -5.24 -6.71
C THR A 22 -4.77 -6.63 -6.13
N ASP A 23 -5.83 -7.40 -5.89
CA ASP A 23 -5.80 -8.81 -5.46
C ASP A 23 -5.03 -9.13 -4.16
N ARG A 24 -4.70 -8.11 -3.37
CA ARG A 24 -4.02 -8.27 -2.08
C ARG A 24 -5.00 -8.80 -1.02
N LYS A 25 -4.97 -10.12 -0.77
CA LYS A 25 -5.85 -10.78 0.22
C LYS A 25 -5.46 -10.53 1.68
N GLN A 26 -4.15 -10.37 1.96
CA GLN A 26 -3.60 -10.17 3.31
C GLN A 26 -2.89 -8.82 3.45
N GLY A 27 -2.97 -8.21 4.65
CA GLY A 27 -2.35 -6.90 4.92
C GLY A 27 -2.94 -5.75 4.09
N ARG A 28 -4.19 -5.90 3.66
CA ARG A 28 -4.90 -5.00 2.73
C ARG A 28 -4.94 -3.53 3.18
N SER A 29 -5.00 -3.28 4.48
CA SER A 29 -5.02 -1.94 5.08
C SER A 29 -3.76 -1.12 4.81
N ARG A 30 -2.60 -1.76 4.71
CA ARG A 30 -1.32 -1.08 4.45
C ARG A 30 -1.14 -0.71 2.97
N TYR A 31 -1.85 -1.39 2.09
CA TYR A 31 -1.66 -1.31 0.64
C TYR A 31 -2.87 -0.74 -0.10
N GLY A 32 -3.85 -0.19 0.63
CA GLY A 32 -5.04 0.42 0.03
C GLY A 32 -5.93 -0.57 -0.72
N ALA A 33 -5.84 -1.87 -0.42
CA ALA A 33 -6.63 -2.89 -1.08
C ALA A 33 -8.00 -3.03 -0.39
N LYS A 34 -9.08 -2.94 -1.17
CA LYS A 34 -10.43 -3.11 -0.63
C LYS A 34 -10.72 -4.58 -0.36
N LYS A 35 -11.62 -4.85 0.59
CA LYS A 35 -12.11 -6.22 0.81
C LYS A 35 -12.88 -6.64 -0.44
N PRO A 36 -12.52 -7.76 -1.11
CA PRO A 36 -13.31 -8.27 -2.21
C PRO A 36 -14.73 -8.55 -1.70
N LYS A 37 -15.74 -8.10 -2.46
CA LYS A 37 -17.13 -8.47 -2.21
C LYS A 37 -17.25 -9.94 -2.62
N ALA A 38 -17.63 -10.79 -1.67
CA ALA A 38 -18.00 -12.17 -1.95
C ALA A 38 -19.37 -12.21 -2.64
#